data_AF-A0A4Y2TJY9-F1
#
_entry.id   AF-A0A4Y2TJY9-F1
#
_cell.length_a   1.000
_cell.length_b   1.000
_cell.length_c   1.000
_cell.angle_alpha   90.00
_cell.angle_beta   90.00
_cell.angle_gamma   90.00
#
_symmetry.space_group_name_H-M   'P 1'
#
loop_
_entity.id
_entity.type
_entity.pdbx_description
1 polymer ?
#
loop_
_entity_poly.entity_id
_entity_poly.type
_entity_poly.pdbx_seq_one_letter_code
_entity_poly.pdbx_strand_id
1 'polypeptide(L)'
;MFDILVQNRFSRLKVNDCSDLEPETRGQSFSERWRQERALRISSSIFKEIACRRSSTPCSKLVKRIVYRNSVSTLAIKYGLANERNALKQYEEDHCI
;
A
#
# COMPACT_ATOMS: atom_id res chain seq x y z
N MET A 1 -25.19 4.51 -19.31
CA MET A 1 -23.79 4.47 -19.82
C MET A 1 -22.78 4.71 -18.69
N PHE A 2 -22.97 5.75 -17.85
CA PHE A 2 -22.14 5.98 -16.66
C PHE A 2 -22.16 4.80 -15.67
N ASP A 3 -23.34 4.23 -15.40
CA ASP A 3 -23.45 3.12 -14.45
C ASP A 3 -22.69 1.86 -14.89
N ILE A 4 -22.65 1.59 -16.21
CA ILE A 4 -21.89 0.47 -16.77
C ILE A 4 -20.37 0.68 -16.58
N LEU A 5 -19.89 1.91 -16.79
CA LEU A 5 -18.49 2.27 -16.55
C LEU A 5 -18.10 2.15 -15.08
N VAL A 6 -19.00 2.55 -14.18
CA VAL A 6 -18.81 2.44 -12.73
C VAL A 6 -18.78 0.96 -12.30
N GLN A 7 -19.74 0.15 -12.76
CA GLN A 7 -19.79 -1.28 -12.46
C GLN A 7 -18.53 -2.00 -12.94
N ASN A 8 -18.09 -1.74 -14.18
CA ASN A 8 -16.85 -2.32 -14.72
C ASN A 8 -15.61 -1.95 -13.90
N ARG A 9 -15.59 -0.77 -13.28
CA ARG A 9 -14.47 -0.32 -12.44
C ARG A 9 -14.46 -1.02 -11.09
N PHE A 10 -15.63 -1.23 -10.49
CA PHE A 10 -15.76 -2.00 -9.24
C PHE A 10 -15.43 -3.47 -9.41
N SER A 11 -15.73 -4.07 -10.57
CA SER A 11 -15.33 -5.44 -10.89
C SER A 11 -13.81 -5.64 -10.81
N ARG A 12 -13.02 -4.62 -11.18
CA ARG A 12 -11.54 -4.65 -11.09
C ARG A 12 -11.01 -4.53 -9.66
N LEU A 13 -11.84 -4.08 -8.71
CA LEU A 13 -11.48 -4.02 -7.29
C LEU A 13 -11.74 -5.35 -6.57
N LYS A 14 -12.59 -6.21 -7.14
CA LYS A 14 -12.82 -7.55 -6.59
C LYS A 14 -11.59 -8.41 -6.84
N VAL A 15 -10.94 -8.81 -5.76
CA VAL A 15 -9.92 -9.86 -5.78
C VAL A 15 -10.63 -11.16 -5.45
N ASN A 16 -10.76 -12.03 -6.45
CA ASN A 16 -11.42 -13.33 -6.27
C ASN A 16 -10.43 -14.39 -5.75
N ASP A 17 -9.14 -14.23 -6.04
CA ASP A 17 -8.06 -15.08 -5.53
C ASP A 17 -6.79 -14.25 -5.29
N CYS A 18 -6.17 -14.45 -4.13
CA CYS A 18 -4.94 -13.76 -3.70
C CYS A 18 -3.69 -14.61 -3.91
N SER A 19 -3.84 -15.90 -4.24
CA SER A 19 -2.75 -16.88 -4.33
C SER A 19 -1.70 -16.50 -5.39
N ASP A 20 -2.14 -15.97 -6.53
CA ASP A 20 -1.25 -15.52 -7.61
C ASP A 20 -0.70 -14.11 -7.39
N LEU A 21 -1.41 -13.27 -6.62
CA LEU A 21 -1.04 -11.88 -6.40
C LEU A 21 0.14 -11.73 -5.44
N GLU A 22 0.20 -12.52 -4.38
CA GLU A 22 1.26 -12.38 -3.36
C GLU A 22 2.66 -12.62 -3.99
N PRO A 23 2.92 -13.74 -4.70
CA PRO A 23 4.24 -14.01 -5.28
C PRO A 23 4.71 -12.93 -6.26
N GLU A 24 3.84 -12.47 -7.16
CA GLU A 24 4.15 -11.42 -8.16
C GLU A 24 4.44 -10.05 -7.53
N THR A 25 3.99 -9.85 -6.28
CA THR A 25 4.06 -8.57 -5.59
C THR A 25 5.05 -8.57 -4.42
N ARG A 26 5.74 -9.69 -4.14
CA ARG A 26 6.83 -9.81 -3.15
C ARG A 26 7.95 -8.79 -3.37
N GLY A 27 8.22 -8.43 -4.62
CA GLY A 27 9.19 -7.37 -4.97
C GLY A 27 8.75 -5.96 -4.56
N GLN A 28 7.56 -5.80 -3.98
CA GLN A 28 7.00 -4.55 -3.49
C GLN A 28 7.15 -3.41 -4.50
N SER A 29 7.79 -2.30 -4.12
CA SER A 29 7.96 -1.12 -4.98
C SER A 29 8.75 -1.39 -6.27
N PHE A 30 9.53 -2.47 -6.35
CA PHE A 30 10.22 -2.87 -7.57
C PHE A 30 9.28 -3.58 -8.57
N SER A 31 8.19 -4.19 -8.10
CA SER A 31 7.19 -4.84 -8.93
C SER A 31 6.21 -3.83 -9.55
N GLU A 32 6.09 -3.87 -10.88
CA GLU A 32 5.07 -3.13 -11.65
C GLU A 32 3.66 -3.52 -11.18
N ARG A 33 3.44 -4.83 -11.01
CA ARG A 33 2.17 -5.40 -10.54
C ARG A 33 1.78 -4.82 -9.19
N TRP A 34 2.72 -4.75 -8.24
CA TRP A 34 2.46 -4.18 -6.92
C TRP A 34 2.05 -2.70 -7.00
N ARG A 35 2.68 -1.91 -7.89
CA ARG A 35 2.31 -0.49 -8.08
C ARG A 35 0.89 -0.36 -8.63
N GLN A 36 0.52 -1.18 -9.61
CA GLN A 36 -0.82 -1.19 -10.21
C GLN A 36 -1.89 -1.59 -9.19
N GLU A 37 -1.68 -2.69 -8.46
CA GLU A 37 -2.63 -3.17 -7.46
C GLU A 37 -2.77 -2.21 -6.28
N ARG A 38 -1.68 -1.55 -5.86
CA ARG A 38 -1.71 -0.54 -4.81
C ARG A 38 -2.43 0.75 -5.25
N ALA A 39 -2.35 1.14 -6.52
CA ALA A 39 -3.06 2.31 -7.04
C ALA A 39 -4.59 2.15 -6.97
N LEU A 40 -5.07 0.91 -6.94
CA LEU A 40 -6.49 0.58 -6.85
C LEU A 40 -7.00 0.42 -5.41
N ARG A 41 -6.13 0.46 -4.39
CA ARG A 41 -6.48 0.06 -3.01
C ARG A 41 -5.98 1.02 -1.95
N ILE A 42 -6.71 1.06 -0.84
CA ILE A 42 -6.28 1.71 0.39
C ILE A 42 -5.35 0.75 1.14
N SER A 43 -4.11 1.17 1.37
CA SER A 43 -3.15 0.38 2.15
C SER A 43 -3.29 0.58 3.67
N SER A 44 -2.81 -0.39 4.45
CA SER A 44 -2.73 -0.29 5.92
C SER A 44 -2.07 1.00 6.41
N SER A 45 -0.98 1.43 5.77
CA SER A 45 -0.22 2.65 6.13
C SER A 45 -1.02 3.95 6.14
N ILE A 46 -2.14 4.04 5.41
CA ILE A 46 -3.00 5.23 5.36
C ILE A 46 -4.39 4.98 5.99
N PHE A 47 -4.73 3.72 6.26
CA PHE A 47 -6.07 3.33 6.71
C PHE A 47 -6.46 4.00 8.03
N LYS A 48 -5.56 4.04 9.01
CA LYS A 48 -5.81 4.71 10.30
C LYS A 48 -6.20 6.18 10.12
N GLU A 49 -5.51 6.89 9.23
CA GLU A 49 -5.80 8.30 8.99
C GLU A 49 -7.17 8.51 8.34
N ILE A 50 -7.58 7.60 7.46
CA ILE A 50 -8.90 7.61 6.83
C ILE A 50 -9.98 7.30 7.88
N ALA A 51 -9.81 6.21 8.63
CA ALA A 51 -10.79 5.73 9.61
C ALA A 51 -11.00 6.72 10.77
N CYS A 52 -9.95 7.41 11.21
CA CYS A 52 -10.01 8.35 12.32
C CYS A 52 -10.24 9.82 11.88
N ARG A 53 -10.48 10.09 10.59
CA ARG A 53 -10.71 11.45 10.10
C ARG A 53 -12.00 12.02 10.71
N ARG A 54 -11.89 13.18 11.36
CA ARG A 54 -13.06 13.94 11.83
C ARG A 54 -13.87 14.46 10.66
N SER A 55 -15.20 14.42 10.77
CA SER A 55 -16.13 14.96 9.77
C SER A 55 -15.84 16.43 9.46
N SER A 56 -15.46 17.22 10.47
CA SER A 56 -15.13 18.65 10.38
C SER A 56 -13.82 18.96 9.65
N THR A 57 -12.92 17.99 9.46
CA THR A 57 -11.64 18.21 8.77
C THR A 57 -11.80 17.92 7.29
N PRO A 58 -11.58 18.89 6.36
CA PRO A 58 -11.71 18.65 4.93
C PRO A 58 -10.84 17.49 4.42
N CYS A 59 -11.41 16.59 3.62
CA CYS A 59 -10.71 15.41 3.11
C CYS A 59 -9.81 15.69 1.89
N SER A 60 -9.89 16.87 1.30
CA SER A 60 -9.21 17.21 0.03
C SER A 60 -7.69 16.99 0.07
N LYS A 61 -7.02 17.36 1.17
CA LYS A 61 -5.58 17.14 1.34
C LYS A 61 -5.23 15.65 1.41
N LEU A 62 -6.03 14.86 2.13
CA LEU A 62 -5.86 13.42 2.27
C LEU A 62 -6.07 12.73 0.92
N VAL A 63 -7.15 13.07 0.20
CA VAL A 63 -7.44 12.55 -1.14
C VAL A 63 -6.30 12.90 -2.10
N LYS A 64 -5.82 14.16 -2.09
CA LYS A 64 -4.69 14.57 -2.93
C LYS A 64 -3.44 13.72 -2.67
N ARG A 65 -3.10 13.45 -1.40
CA ARG A 65 -1.93 12.63 -1.05
C ARG A 65 -2.09 11.15 -1.42
N ILE A 66 -3.31 10.61 -1.38
CA ILE A 66 -3.61 9.24 -1.79
C ILE A 66 -3.51 9.10 -3.32
N VAL A 67 -4.12 10.02 -4.06
CA VAL A 67 -4.17 9.99 -5.54
C VAL A 67 -2.83 10.37 -6.17
N TYR A 68 -2.19 11.40 -5.63
CA TYR A 68 -0.89 11.90 -6.09
C TYR A 68 0.16 11.57 -5.05
N ARG A 69 0.68 10.34 -5.12
CA ARG A 69 1.67 9.84 -4.16
C ARG A 69 2.97 10.64 -4.30
N ASN A 70 3.37 11.31 -3.22
CA ASN A 70 4.66 11.98 -3.14
C ASN A 70 5.75 10.96 -2.73
N SER A 71 6.93 11.06 -3.35
CA SER A 71 8.13 10.40 -2.84
C SER A 71 8.65 11.18 -1.64
N VAL A 72 8.71 10.51 -0.47
CA VAL A 72 9.29 11.07 0.74
C VAL A 72 10.52 10.23 1.08
N SER A 73 11.65 10.89 1.28
CA SER A 73 12.89 10.24 1.71
C SER A 73 13.46 11.01 2.88
N THR A 74 13.41 10.40 4.07
CA THR A 74 14.04 10.94 5.28
C THR A 74 15.22 10.06 5.68
N LEU A 75 16.12 10.59 6.51
CA LEU A 75 17.25 9.81 7.04
C LEU A 75 16.77 8.56 7.80
N ALA A 76 15.70 8.68 8.58
CA ALA A 76 15.10 7.55 9.28
C ALA A 76 14.56 6.47 8.32
N ILE A 77 13.91 6.87 7.21
CA ILE A 77 13.45 5.92 6.17
C ILE A 77 14.65 5.21 5.53
N LYS A 78 15.71 5.94 5.18
CA LYS A 78 16.93 5.36 4.60
C LYS A 78 17.58 4.36 5.56
N TYR A 79 17.67 4.73 6.84
CA TYR A 79 18.20 3.84 7.88
C TYR A 79 17.37 2.56 8.00
N GLY A 80 16.03 2.67 8.03
CA GLY A 80 15.14 1.51 8.09
C GLY A 80 15.35 0.58 6.89
N LEU A 81 15.38 1.12 5.66
CA LEU A 81 15.62 0.34 4.45
C LEU A 81 16.98 -0.38 4.46
N ALA A 82 18.02 0.26 4.98
CA ALA A 82 19.35 -0.32 5.05
C ALA A 82 19.46 -1.45 6.08
N ASN A 83 18.68 -1.40 7.16
CA ASN A 83 18.79 -2.33 8.29
C ASN A 83 17.69 -3.39 8.35
N GLU A 84 16.66 -3.31 7.52
CA GLU A 84 15.53 -4.26 7.51
C GLU A 84 16.00 -5.72 7.41
N ARG A 85 16.96 -6.01 6.53
CA ARG A 85 17.53 -7.37 6.37
C ARG A 85 18.31 -7.83 7.60
N ASN A 86 19.02 -6.92 8.27
CA ASN A 86 19.79 -7.26 9.46
C ASN A 86 18.83 -7.58 10.62
N ALA A 87 17.77 -6.79 10.77
CA ALA A 87 16.73 -7.03 11.76
C ALA A 87 15.99 -8.36 11.53
N LEU A 88 15.73 -8.73 10.26
CA LEU A 88 15.13 -10.03 9.93
C LEU A 88 16.05 -11.19 10.34
N LYS A 89 17.35 -11.14 9.99
CA LYS A 89 18.32 -12.17 10.39
C LYS A 89 18.42 -12.33 11.90
N GLN A 90 18.51 -11.21 12.61
CA GLN A 90 18.53 -11.22 14.07
C GLN A 90 17.26 -11.87 14.64
N TYR A 91 16.09 -11.56 14.08
CA TYR A 91 14.85 -12.18 14.51
C TYR A 91 14.83 -13.70 14.28
N GLU A 92 15.32 -14.16 13.12
CA GLU A 92 15.45 -15.59 12.79
C GLU A 92 16.42 -16.31 13.75
N GLU A 93 17.55 -15.69 14.08
CA GLU A 93 18.54 -16.20 15.04
C GLU A 93 17.97 -16.28 16.47
N ASP A 94 17.24 -15.25 16.91
CA ASP A 94 16.68 -15.17 18.26
C ASP A 94 15.51 -16.12 18.50
N HIS A 95 14.79 -16.50 17.43
CA HIS A 95 13.52 -17.24 17.54
C HIS A 95 13.53 -18.63 16.89
N CYS A 96 14.67 -19.11 16.37
CA CYS A 96 14.85 -20.46 15.78
C CYS A 96 13.68 -20.88 14.86
N ILE A 97 13.32 -20.05 13.88
CA ILE A 97 12.33 -20.37 12.85
C ILE A 97 13.01 -20.92 11.60
#